data_AF-A0A941ZMJ9-F1
#
_entry.id   AF-A0A941ZMJ9-F1
#
_cell.length_a   1.000
_cell.length_b   1.000
_cell.length_c   1.000
_cell.angle_alpha   90.00
_cell.angle_beta   90.00
_cell.angle_gamma   90.00
#
_symmetry.space_group_name_H-M   'P 1'
#
loop_
_entity.id
_entity.type
_entity.pdbx_description
1 polymer ?
#
loop_
_entity_poly.entity_id
_entity_poly.type
_entity_poly.pdbx_seq_one_letter_code
_entity_poly.pdbx_strand_id
1 'polypeptide(L)'
;MNDTTPDGLARFIARWQAADGSELANYQLFVTELCELLDLPRPDPAREDTRDNAYVFERRIEFRHGDGSVSAGRIDCYRRAAFVLEAKKVRAAGAAPAYDSAMLRARAQAENYARALPAWEGRPPFLVVVDVGRSIELYAEFSRSGATYTPFPDPRSHRIPLAQLRDVAVRERLRALWLDPVSLDPALIAGKVTREIAGHLAGLARSLEEQGHHPETVAGFLTRCLFTLFAEDVGLLPPRAFSDLLETTAQATGQFVPLVGELWQAMDAGRFSVAVRAELLRFNGKLFKQPTVLPLDREQIGALLEAARAEWTQVEPAIFGTLLERALDPVER
;
A
#
# COMPACT_ATOMS: atom_id res chain seq x y z
N MET A 1 -2.00 -28.95 7.50
CA MET A 1 -1.37 -28.30 8.68
C MET A 1 -0.47 -27.22 8.15
N ASN A 2 -0.72 -25.98 8.59
CA ASN A 2 -0.04 -24.77 8.12
C ASN A 2 1.47 -24.89 8.31
N ASP A 3 2.22 -24.66 7.24
CA ASP A 3 3.69 -24.63 7.29
C ASP A 3 4.23 -23.25 6.88
N THR A 4 3.54 -22.19 7.31
CA THR A 4 4.09 -20.82 7.37
C THR A 4 5.21 -20.68 8.39
N THR A 5 5.55 -21.77 9.09
CA THR A 5 6.70 -21.86 9.98
C THR A 5 7.99 -21.53 9.22
N PRO A 6 9.03 -21.04 9.91
CA PRO A 6 10.33 -20.80 9.27
C PRO A 6 10.86 -22.03 8.50
N ASP A 7 10.60 -23.25 8.99
CA ASP A 7 11.05 -24.51 8.39
C ASP A 7 10.26 -24.87 7.12
N GLY A 8 8.94 -24.64 7.12
CA GLY A 8 8.10 -24.84 5.95
C GLY A 8 8.44 -23.89 4.81
N LEU A 9 8.67 -22.61 5.14
CA LEU A 9 9.16 -21.61 4.20
C LEU A 9 10.51 -22.01 3.61
N ALA A 10 11.46 -22.40 4.44
CA ALA A 10 12.78 -22.82 3.98
C ALA A 10 12.68 -24.03 3.04
N ARG A 11 11.84 -25.01 3.37
CA ARG A 11 11.59 -26.21 2.54
C ARG A 11 10.97 -25.85 1.20
N PHE A 12 9.93 -25.00 1.18
CA PHE A 12 9.29 -24.54 -0.05
C PHE A 12 10.29 -23.82 -0.96
N ILE A 13 11.02 -22.85 -0.41
CA ILE A 13 12.01 -22.06 -1.16
C ILE A 13 13.09 -22.98 -1.74
N ALA A 14 13.68 -23.86 -0.91
CA ALA A 14 14.74 -24.77 -1.35
C ALA A 14 14.26 -25.72 -2.45
N ARG A 15 13.06 -26.31 -2.29
CA ARG A 15 12.47 -27.22 -3.27
C ARG A 15 12.30 -26.56 -4.63
N TRP A 16 11.71 -25.36 -4.64
CA TRP A 16 11.38 -24.70 -5.90
C TRP A 16 12.57 -24.03 -6.57
N GLN A 17 13.55 -23.55 -5.81
CA GLN A 17 14.83 -23.08 -6.37
C GLN A 17 15.65 -24.21 -7.01
N ALA A 18 15.52 -25.44 -6.50
CA ALA A 18 16.21 -26.61 -7.05
C ALA A 18 15.48 -27.27 -8.24
N ALA A 19 14.23 -26.88 -8.53
CA ALA A 19 13.42 -27.52 -9.56
C ALA A 19 13.97 -27.22 -10.98
N ASP A 20 14.34 -28.25 -11.74
CA ASP A 20 14.95 -28.16 -13.09
C ASP A 20 14.03 -28.67 -14.24
N GLY A 21 12.89 -29.29 -13.93
CA GLY A 21 11.90 -29.83 -14.89
C GLY A 21 11.19 -28.82 -15.83
N SER A 22 10.38 -29.28 -16.79
CA SER A 22 9.71 -28.45 -17.82
C SER A 22 8.66 -27.47 -17.26
N GLU A 23 8.42 -26.37 -18.00
CA GLU A 23 7.46 -25.28 -17.69
C GLU A 23 6.05 -25.78 -17.37
N LEU A 24 5.49 -26.61 -18.25
CA LEU A 24 4.08 -27.00 -18.22
C LEU A 24 3.73 -27.94 -17.06
N ALA A 25 4.71 -28.73 -16.57
CA ALA A 25 4.46 -29.76 -15.56
C ALA A 25 4.44 -29.20 -14.12
N ASN A 26 5.01 -28.02 -13.90
CA ASN A 26 5.40 -27.58 -12.56
C ASN A 26 4.64 -26.36 -12.03
N TYR A 27 4.06 -25.52 -12.91
CA TYR A 27 3.44 -24.28 -12.44
C TYR A 27 2.18 -24.52 -11.59
N GLN A 28 1.33 -25.50 -11.96
CA GLN A 28 0.13 -25.83 -11.19
C GLN A 28 0.49 -26.35 -9.80
N LEU A 29 1.54 -27.18 -9.72
CA LEU A 29 2.07 -27.68 -8.46
C LEU A 29 2.68 -26.53 -7.63
N PHE A 30 3.45 -25.64 -8.25
CA PHE A 30 4.00 -24.45 -7.59
C PHE A 30 2.91 -23.55 -7.01
N VAL A 31 1.90 -23.20 -7.81
CA VAL A 31 0.79 -22.35 -7.36
C VAL A 31 -0.01 -23.04 -6.26
N THR A 32 -0.24 -24.36 -6.37
CA THR A 32 -0.95 -25.12 -5.32
C THR A 32 -0.17 -25.10 -4.00
N GLU A 33 1.13 -25.39 -4.03
CA GLU A 33 1.97 -25.35 -2.84
C GLU A 33 2.17 -23.93 -2.29
N LEU A 34 2.17 -22.91 -3.17
CA LEU A 34 2.17 -21.51 -2.73
C LEU A 34 0.85 -21.18 -2.01
N CYS A 35 -0.29 -21.65 -2.49
CA CYS A 35 -1.56 -21.47 -1.81
C CYS A 35 -1.56 -22.17 -0.45
N GLU A 36 -1.05 -23.39 -0.36
CA GLU A 36 -0.89 -24.11 0.91
C GLU A 36 0.03 -23.38 1.88
N LEU A 37 1.20 -22.94 1.40
CA LEU A 37 2.17 -22.18 2.17
C LEU A 37 1.56 -20.89 2.71
N LEU A 38 0.74 -20.21 1.90
CA LEU A 38 0.13 -18.95 2.26
C LEU A 38 -1.25 -19.12 2.90
N ASP A 39 -1.72 -20.33 3.23
CA ASP A 39 -3.07 -20.60 3.78
C ASP A 39 -4.19 -19.95 2.96
N LEU A 40 -4.18 -20.22 1.66
CA LEU A 40 -5.11 -19.71 0.66
C LEU A 40 -5.97 -20.85 0.09
N PRO A 41 -7.20 -20.54 -0.39
CA PRO A 41 -7.97 -21.52 -1.15
C PRO A 41 -7.20 -21.95 -2.40
N ARG A 42 -7.47 -23.17 -2.88
CA ARG A 42 -6.88 -23.72 -4.10
C ARG A 42 -7.81 -23.50 -5.30
N PRO A 43 -7.28 -23.47 -6.54
CA PRO A 43 -8.11 -23.44 -7.73
C PRO A 43 -9.02 -24.68 -7.82
N ASP A 44 -10.25 -24.48 -8.30
CA ASP A 44 -11.22 -25.53 -8.57
C ASP A 44 -10.91 -26.26 -9.88
N PRO A 45 -11.42 -27.50 -10.05
CA PRO A 45 -11.39 -28.18 -11.35
C PRO A 45 -12.14 -27.37 -12.43
N ALA A 46 -11.51 -27.21 -13.59
CA ALA A 46 -12.11 -26.49 -14.72
C ALA A 46 -13.35 -27.23 -15.25
N ARG A 47 -14.41 -26.47 -15.55
CA ARG A 47 -15.66 -26.94 -16.13
C ARG A 47 -15.80 -26.53 -17.60
N GLU A 48 -16.73 -27.19 -18.30
CA GLU A 48 -17.05 -26.90 -19.70
C GLU A 48 -17.61 -25.48 -19.88
N ASP A 49 -18.51 -25.04 -19.00
CA ASP A 49 -18.98 -23.67 -18.97
C ASP A 49 -17.96 -22.77 -18.27
N THR A 50 -17.45 -21.79 -19.00
CA THR A 50 -16.47 -20.85 -18.48
C THR A 50 -17.02 -19.87 -17.45
N ARG A 51 -18.35 -19.72 -17.36
CA ARG A 51 -19.01 -18.88 -16.34
C ARG A 51 -18.82 -19.43 -14.92
N ASP A 52 -18.70 -20.74 -14.79
CA ASP A 52 -18.47 -21.44 -13.51
C ASP A 52 -16.99 -21.44 -13.10
N ASN A 53 -16.08 -21.06 -14.01
CA ASN A 53 -14.64 -21.09 -13.81
C ASN A 53 -14.13 -19.79 -13.15
N ALA A 54 -14.63 -19.52 -11.94
CA ALA A 54 -14.28 -18.33 -11.17
C ALA A 54 -12.88 -18.37 -10.55
N TYR A 55 -12.37 -19.56 -10.22
CA TYR A 55 -10.99 -19.75 -9.77
C TYR A 55 -10.44 -21.09 -10.26
N VAL A 56 -9.71 -21.12 -11.38
CA VAL A 56 -9.28 -22.37 -12.03
C VAL A 56 -7.90 -22.24 -12.66
N PHE A 57 -7.25 -23.38 -12.91
CA PHE A 57 -6.13 -23.46 -13.85
C PHE A 57 -6.62 -23.55 -15.31
N GLU A 58 -5.75 -23.20 -16.26
CA GLU A 58 -5.97 -23.36 -17.71
C GLU A 58 -7.30 -22.74 -18.18
N ARG A 59 -7.65 -21.55 -17.66
CA ARG A 59 -8.91 -20.87 -18.01
C ARG A 59 -8.89 -20.50 -19.49
N ARG A 60 -9.71 -21.21 -20.27
CA ARG A 60 -9.93 -20.96 -21.71
C ARG A 60 -10.42 -19.53 -21.94
N ILE A 61 -9.95 -18.88 -22.99
CA ILE A 61 -10.35 -17.53 -23.37
C ILE A 61 -10.34 -17.38 -24.89
N GLU A 62 -11.12 -16.46 -25.41
CA GLU A 62 -11.20 -16.16 -26.84
C GLU A 62 -10.67 -14.76 -27.11
N PHE A 63 -9.71 -14.65 -28.04
CA PHE A 63 -9.25 -13.39 -28.56
C PHE A 63 -10.04 -13.05 -29.82
N ARG A 64 -10.62 -11.85 -29.85
CA ARG A 64 -11.31 -11.33 -31.04
C ARG A 64 -10.39 -10.32 -31.72
N HIS A 65 -10.09 -10.56 -32.98
CA HIS A 65 -9.20 -9.72 -33.78
C HIS A 65 -10.00 -8.73 -34.62
N GLY A 66 -9.36 -7.64 -35.06
CA GLY A 66 -10.02 -6.57 -35.83
C GLY A 66 -10.51 -7.02 -37.22
N ASP A 67 -9.99 -8.13 -37.73
CA ASP A 67 -10.41 -8.77 -38.98
C ASP A 67 -11.62 -9.71 -38.80
N GLY A 68 -12.17 -9.79 -37.59
CA GLY A 68 -13.29 -10.67 -37.25
C GLY A 68 -12.88 -12.11 -36.94
N SER A 69 -11.60 -12.46 -37.05
CA SER A 69 -11.11 -13.78 -36.66
C SER A 69 -11.09 -13.95 -35.14
N VAL A 70 -11.16 -15.21 -34.69
CA VAL A 70 -11.07 -15.57 -33.28
C VAL A 70 -9.93 -16.56 -33.09
N SER A 71 -9.10 -16.36 -32.06
CA SER A 71 -8.13 -17.36 -31.63
C SER A 71 -8.36 -17.76 -30.17
N ALA A 72 -8.07 -19.02 -29.86
CA ALA A 72 -8.17 -19.52 -28.50
C ALA A 72 -6.89 -19.22 -27.71
N GLY A 73 -7.06 -18.90 -26.43
CA GLY A 73 -6.01 -18.79 -25.43
C GLY A 73 -6.35 -19.58 -24.18
N ARG A 74 -5.38 -19.71 -23.27
CA ARG A 74 -5.58 -20.25 -21.93
C ARG A 74 -4.76 -19.43 -20.96
N ILE A 75 -5.39 -19.04 -19.86
CA ILE A 75 -4.72 -18.40 -18.73
C ILE A 75 -4.24 -19.51 -17.81
N ASP A 76 -2.96 -19.49 -17.42
CA ASP A 76 -2.39 -20.53 -16.56
C ASP A 76 -3.16 -20.67 -15.25
N CYS A 77 -3.40 -19.55 -14.54
CA CYS A 77 -4.32 -19.53 -13.41
C CYS A 77 -5.14 -18.24 -13.38
N TYR A 78 -6.46 -18.37 -13.24
CA TYR A 78 -7.37 -17.25 -13.21
C TYR A 78 -8.19 -17.26 -11.93
N ARG A 79 -8.26 -16.12 -11.24
CA ARG A 79 -9.22 -15.87 -10.16
C ARG A 79 -10.01 -14.61 -10.47
N ARG A 80 -11.31 -14.77 -10.72
CA ARG A 80 -12.24 -13.69 -11.04
C ARG A 80 -12.16 -12.58 -9.99
N ALA A 81 -12.15 -11.34 -10.48
CA ALA A 81 -12.02 -10.13 -9.68
C ALA A 81 -10.73 -9.99 -8.85
N ALA A 82 -9.76 -10.92 -8.98
CA ALA A 82 -8.47 -10.83 -8.30
C ALA A 82 -7.32 -10.74 -9.29
N PHE A 83 -7.06 -11.79 -10.07
CA PHE A 83 -5.89 -11.81 -10.95
C PHE A 83 -6.04 -12.67 -12.20
N VAL A 84 -5.25 -12.30 -13.21
CA VAL A 84 -4.73 -13.21 -14.23
C VAL A 84 -3.30 -13.58 -13.84
N LEU A 85 -2.97 -14.87 -13.81
CA LEU A 85 -1.63 -15.37 -13.57
C LEU A 85 -1.07 -16.05 -14.82
N GLU A 86 0.11 -15.62 -15.24
CA GLU A 86 0.92 -16.24 -16.30
C GLU A 86 2.20 -16.81 -15.68
N ALA A 87 2.49 -18.07 -15.92
CA ALA A 87 3.68 -18.76 -15.45
C ALA A 87 4.66 -19.02 -16.60
N LYS A 88 5.94 -18.80 -16.33
CA LYS A 88 7.06 -19.19 -17.18
C LYS A 88 8.10 -19.93 -16.34
N LYS A 89 9.02 -20.61 -17.01
CA LYS A 89 10.27 -21.08 -16.42
C LYS A 89 11.38 -20.66 -17.37
N VAL A 90 11.92 -19.49 -17.09
CA VAL A 90 12.87 -18.87 -17.99
C VAL A 90 14.22 -19.60 -17.86
N ARG A 91 14.53 -20.46 -18.85
CA ARG A 91 15.83 -21.11 -19.02
C ARG A 91 16.90 -20.13 -19.52
N ALA A 92 17.00 -18.95 -18.93
CA ALA A 92 18.03 -18.00 -19.34
C ALA A 92 19.39 -18.47 -18.79
N ALA A 93 20.27 -18.93 -19.68
CA ALA A 93 21.68 -19.08 -19.40
C ALA A 93 22.31 -17.69 -19.18
N GLY A 94 22.22 -17.18 -17.95
CA GLY A 94 23.12 -16.16 -17.40
C GLY A 94 23.02 -14.70 -17.89
N ALA A 95 22.31 -14.37 -18.99
CA ALA A 95 22.23 -12.98 -19.45
C ALA A 95 20.97 -12.26 -18.93
N ALA A 96 21.15 -11.26 -18.04
CA ALA A 96 20.06 -10.45 -17.48
C ALA A 96 19.11 -9.84 -18.53
N PRO A 97 19.56 -9.32 -19.70
CA PRO A 97 18.66 -8.74 -20.70
C PRO A 97 17.68 -9.74 -21.34
N ALA A 98 18.11 -10.99 -21.51
CA ALA A 98 17.26 -12.04 -22.08
C ALA A 98 16.17 -12.48 -21.09
N TYR A 99 16.51 -12.48 -19.80
CA TYR A 99 15.59 -12.76 -18.71
C TYR A 99 14.49 -11.69 -18.62
N ASP A 100 14.87 -10.41 -18.56
CA ASP A 100 13.90 -9.32 -18.46
C ASP A 100 12.98 -9.26 -19.69
N SER A 101 13.53 -9.53 -20.88
CA SER A 101 12.75 -9.63 -22.12
C SER A 101 11.74 -10.79 -22.11
N ALA A 102 12.06 -11.91 -21.44
CA ALA A 102 11.12 -13.03 -21.27
C ALA A 102 9.99 -12.66 -20.32
N MET A 103 10.32 -12.01 -19.19
CA MET A 103 9.32 -11.58 -18.20
C MET A 103 8.40 -10.49 -18.74
N LEU A 104 8.92 -9.53 -19.50
CA LEU A 104 8.11 -8.52 -20.17
C LEU A 104 7.12 -9.12 -21.17
N ARG A 105 7.52 -10.17 -21.91
CA ARG A 105 6.60 -10.90 -22.80
C ARG A 105 5.52 -11.64 -22.04
N ALA A 106 5.87 -12.28 -20.91
CA ALA A 106 4.90 -12.96 -20.05
C ALA A 106 3.88 -11.98 -19.46
N ARG A 107 4.33 -10.81 -19.00
CA ARG A 107 3.44 -9.71 -18.59
C ARG A 107 2.51 -9.28 -19.73
N ALA A 108 3.04 -9.02 -20.93
CA ALA A 108 2.22 -8.62 -22.08
C ALA A 108 1.16 -9.68 -22.44
N GLN A 109 1.51 -10.97 -22.29
CA GLN A 109 0.59 -12.08 -22.47
C GLN A 109 -0.53 -12.08 -21.40
N ALA A 110 -0.18 -11.92 -20.12
CA ALA A 110 -1.15 -11.78 -19.03
C ALA A 110 -2.09 -10.59 -19.24
N GLU A 111 -1.56 -9.45 -19.69
CA GLU A 111 -2.34 -8.25 -19.99
C GLU A 111 -3.32 -8.49 -21.15
N ASN A 112 -2.89 -9.17 -22.21
CA ASN A 112 -3.77 -9.56 -23.32
C ASN A 112 -4.90 -10.47 -22.86
N TYR A 113 -4.62 -11.43 -21.98
CA TYR A 113 -5.66 -12.27 -21.37
C TYR A 113 -6.66 -11.45 -20.55
N ALA A 114 -6.18 -10.58 -19.67
CA ALA A 114 -7.05 -9.74 -18.86
C ALA A 114 -7.98 -8.89 -19.73
N ARG A 115 -7.45 -8.33 -20.84
CA ARG A 115 -8.25 -7.55 -21.82
C ARG A 115 -9.26 -8.38 -22.60
N ALA A 116 -8.96 -9.65 -22.84
CA ALA A 116 -9.85 -10.57 -23.56
C ALA A 116 -10.98 -11.16 -22.68
N LEU A 117 -10.96 -10.92 -21.36
CA LEU A 117 -12.00 -11.44 -20.47
C LEU A 117 -13.38 -10.87 -20.85
N PRO A 118 -14.46 -11.65 -20.69
CA PRO A 118 -15.81 -11.15 -20.92
C PRO A 118 -16.09 -9.88 -20.10
N ALA A 119 -16.77 -8.90 -20.70
CA ALA A 119 -17.02 -7.61 -20.04
C ALA A 119 -17.75 -7.74 -18.69
N TRP A 120 -18.67 -8.71 -18.57
CA TRP A 120 -19.43 -8.96 -17.35
C TRP A 120 -18.57 -9.50 -16.18
N GLU A 121 -17.40 -10.09 -16.44
CA GLU A 121 -16.46 -10.47 -15.38
C GLU A 121 -15.63 -9.27 -14.88
N GLY A 122 -15.64 -8.17 -15.64
CA GLY A 122 -14.76 -7.02 -15.44
C GLY A 122 -13.30 -7.33 -15.79
N ARG A 123 -12.41 -6.41 -15.45
CA ARG A 123 -10.95 -6.64 -15.48
C ARG A 123 -10.48 -6.94 -14.07
N PRO A 124 -9.56 -7.89 -13.85
CA PRO A 124 -9.00 -8.11 -12.53
C PRO A 124 -8.06 -6.95 -12.15
N PRO A 125 -7.94 -6.60 -10.86
CA PRO A 125 -7.03 -5.55 -10.41
C PRO A 125 -5.56 -5.94 -10.55
N PHE A 126 -5.21 -7.23 -10.63
CA PHE A 126 -3.82 -7.69 -10.73
C PHE A 126 -3.51 -8.55 -11.96
N LEU A 127 -2.28 -8.39 -12.45
CA LEU A 127 -1.56 -9.42 -13.19
C LEU A 127 -0.47 -10.00 -12.28
N VAL A 128 -0.35 -11.32 -12.29
CA VAL A 128 0.70 -12.04 -11.57
C VAL A 128 1.54 -12.78 -12.60
N VAL A 129 2.84 -12.50 -12.66
CA VAL A 129 3.75 -13.23 -13.54
C VAL A 129 4.69 -14.06 -12.69
N VAL A 130 4.66 -15.37 -12.85
CA VAL A 130 5.48 -16.30 -12.07
C VAL A 130 6.60 -16.83 -12.93
N ASP A 131 7.84 -16.64 -12.51
CA ASP A 131 8.96 -17.46 -12.97
C ASP A 131 9.19 -18.58 -11.94
N VAL A 132 8.73 -19.78 -12.29
CA VAL A 132 8.66 -20.93 -11.38
C VAL A 132 10.04 -21.23 -10.82
N GLY A 133 10.17 -21.14 -9.50
CA GLY A 133 11.44 -21.36 -8.79
C GLY A 133 12.31 -20.12 -8.58
N ARG A 134 11.93 -18.97 -9.15
CA ARG A 134 12.76 -17.75 -9.09
C ARG A 134 12.04 -16.54 -8.50
N SER A 135 10.93 -16.11 -9.09
CA SER A 135 10.25 -14.88 -8.66
C SER A 135 8.77 -14.81 -9.02
N ILE A 136 8.05 -13.95 -8.30
CA ILE A 136 6.67 -13.55 -8.57
C ILE A 136 6.69 -12.05 -8.85
N GLU A 137 6.19 -11.62 -10.01
CA GLU A 137 6.04 -10.20 -10.35
C GLU A 137 4.57 -9.79 -10.25
N LEU A 138 4.33 -8.63 -9.64
CA LEU A 138 2.98 -8.08 -9.45
C LEU A 138 2.80 -6.80 -10.26
N TYR A 139 1.68 -6.71 -10.97
CA TYR A 139 1.26 -5.50 -11.66
C TYR A 139 -0.19 -5.20 -11.33
N ALA A 140 -0.53 -3.93 -11.08
CA ALA A 140 -1.85 -3.52 -10.64
C ALA A 140 -2.50 -2.49 -11.58
N GLU A 141 -3.82 -2.55 -11.66
CA GLU A 141 -4.68 -1.56 -12.33
C GLU A 141 -6.01 -1.49 -11.55
N PHE A 142 -6.03 -0.70 -10.48
CA PHE A 142 -7.15 -0.69 -9.52
C PHE A 142 -8.43 -0.05 -10.08
N SER A 143 -8.39 0.74 -11.16
CA SER A 143 -9.60 1.27 -11.79
C SER A 143 -10.39 0.18 -12.54
N ARG A 144 -9.72 -0.93 -12.89
CA ARG A 144 -10.28 -2.09 -13.59
C ARG A 144 -10.93 -1.72 -14.92
N SER A 145 -10.49 -0.61 -15.52
CA SER A 145 -10.95 -0.07 -16.79
C SER A 145 -10.31 -0.79 -17.98
N GLY A 146 -9.26 -1.59 -17.74
CA GLY A 146 -8.45 -2.20 -18.80
C GLY A 146 -7.35 -1.26 -19.31
N ALA A 147 -6.99 -0.26 -18.51
CA ALA A 147 -5.82 0.58 -18.71
C ALA A 147 -4.52 -0.23 -18.50
N THR A 148 -3.38 0.46 -18.54
CA THR A 148 -2.07 -0.16 -18.36
C THR A 148 -1.88 -0.62 -16.93
N TYR A 149 -1.56 -1.90 -16.74
CA TYR A 149 -1.12 -2.40 -15.43
C TYR A 149 0.28 -1.90 -15.12
N THR A 150 0.51 -1.34 -13.94
CA THR A 150 1.81 -0.78 -13.54
C THR A 150 2.48 -1.66 -12.49
N PRO A 151 3.82 -1.67 -12.39
CA PRO A 151 4.53 -2.40 -11.33
C PRO A 151 3.98 -2.09 -9.94
N PHE A 152 3.63 -3.11 -9.16
CA PHE A 152 3.05 -2.95 -7.82
C PHE A 152 3.88 -3.64 -6.73
N PRO A 153 4.11 -3.02 -5.57
CA PRO A 153 3.63 -1.69 -5.15
C PRO A 153 4.41 -0.55 -5.82
N ASP A 154 5.61 -0.83 -6.31
CA ASP A 154 6.44 0.13 -7.01
C ASP A 154 7.42 -0.57 -7.99
N PRO A 155 8.02 0.16 -8.94
CA PRO A 155 8.95 -0.43 -9.93
C PRO A 155 10.17 -1.15 -9.35
N ARG A 156 10.61 -0.83 -8.14
CA ARG A 156 11.79 -1.44 -7.51
C ARG A 156 11.46 -2.74 -6.78
N SER A 157 10.25 -2.88 -6.25
CA SER A 157 9.85 -4.01 -5.41
C SER A 157 8.78 -4.94 -6.01
N HIS A 158 8.28 -4.63 -7.22
CA HIS A 158 7.26 -5.44 -7.89
C HIS A 158 7.68 -6.87 -8.22
N ARG A 159 8.98 -7.10 -8.45
CA ARG A 159 9.56 -8.43 -8.64
C ARG A 159 9.97 -8.96 -7.27
N ILE A 160 9.31 -10.02 -6.83
CA ILE A 160 9.50 -10.68 -5.54
C ILE A 160 10.29 -11.98 -5.76
N PRO A 161 11.61 -12.03 -5.49
CA PRO A 161 12.35 -13.28 -5.48
C PRO A 161 11.78 -14.23 -4.43
N LEU A 162 11.81 -15.55 -4.66
CA LEU A 162 11.27 -16.53 -3.69
C LEU A 162 11.88 -16.39 -2.29
N ALA A 163 13.13 -15.95 -2.18
CA ALA A 163 13.79 -15.71 -0.89
C ALA A 163 13.07 -14.65 -0.02
N GLN A 164 12.37 -13.69 -0.65
CA GLN A 164 11.60 -12.65 0.04
C GLN A 164 10.27 -13.18 0.63
N LEU A 165 9.85 -14.40 0.33
CA LEU A 165 8.70 -15.03 1.03
C LEU A 165 8.95 -15.21 2.53
N ARG A 166 10.19 -15.06 3.01
CA ARG A 166 10.51 -15.00 4.45
C ARG A 166 9.96 -13.75 5.12
N ASP A 167 9.79 -12.67 4.37
CA ASP A 167 9.19 -11.43 4.86
C ASP A 167 7.67 -11.61 5.06
N VAL A 168 7.20 -11.30 6.26
CA VAL A 168 5.77 -11.35 6.61
C VAL A 168 4.98 -10.37 5.74
N ALA A 169 5.49 -9.16 5.49
CA ALA A 169 4.78 -8.15 4.70
C ALA A 169 4.59 -8.58 3.24
N VAL A 170 5.55 -9.32 2.67
CA VAL A 170 5.41 -9.91 1.33
C VAL A 170 4.32 -10.99 1.33
N ARG A 171 4.29 -11.86 2.34
CA ARG A 171 3.28 -12.90 2.45
C ARG A 171 1.88 -12.34 2.64
N GLU A 172 1.72 -11.35 3.51
CA GLU A 172 0.42 -10.70 3.72
C GLU A 172 -0.06 -9.97 2.47
N ARG A 173 0.83 -9.32 1.72
CA ARG A 173 0.48 -8.73 0.42
C ARG A 173 -0.01 -9.75 -0.59
N LEU A 174 0.67 -10.90 -0.71
CA LEU A 174 0.23 -11.99 -1.57
C LEU A 174 -1.11 -12.57 -1.09
N ARG A 175 -1.31 -12.72 0.23
CA ARG A 175 -2.60 -13.15 0.78
C ARG A 175 -3.72 -12.17 0.46
N ALA A 176 -3.50 -10.87 0.67
CA ALA A 176 -4.46 -9.82 0.35
C ALA A 176 -4.80 -9.82 -1.15
N LEU A 177 -3.80 -9.95 -2.04
CA LEU A 177 -4.02 -10.06 -3.48
C LEU A 177 -4.98 -11.21 -3.84
N TRP A 178 -4.89 -12.35 -3.15
CA TRP A 178 -5.80 -13.47 -3.36
C TRP A 178 -7.18 -13.24 -2.76
N LEU A 179 -7.26 -12.72 -1.54
CA LEU A 179 -8.49 -12.73 -0.72
C LEU A 179 -9.31 -11.45 -0.83
N ASP A 180 -8.64 -10.30 -0.80
CA ASP A 180 -9.23 -8.96 -0.88
C ASP A 180 -8.28 -8.01 -1.64
N PRO A 181 -8.17 -8.17 -2.97
CA PRO A 181 -7.21 -7.41 -3.77
C PRO A 181 -7.48 -5.89 -3.74
N VAL A 182 -8.73 -5.48 -3.50
CA VAL A 182 -9.12 -4.06 -3.44
C VAL A 182 -8.55 -3.40 -2.19
N SER A 183 -8.34 -4.14 -1.10
CA SER A 183 -7.66 -3.61 0.10
C SER A 183 -6.23 -3.10 -0.15
N LEU A 184 -5.61 -3.51 -1.26
CA LEU A 184 -4.27 -3.08 -1.67
C LEU A 184 -4.27 -1.78 -2.49
N ASP A 185 -5.43 -1.21 -2.82
CA ASP A 185 -5.52 0.03 -3.58
C ASP A 185 -4.97 1.21 -2.75
N PRO A 186 -3.88 1.87 -3.18
CA PRO A 186 -3.31 3.02 -2.48
C PRO A 186 -4.33 4.14 -2.27
N ALA A 187 -5.26 4.36 -3.21
CA ALA A 187 -6.27 5.41 -3.09
C ALA A 187 -7.29 5.10 -1.98
N LEU A 188 -7.64 3.82 -1.79
CA LEU A 188 -8.53 3.40 -0.70
C LEU A 188 -7.83 3.46 0.66
N ILE A 189 -6.56 3.06 0.72
CA ILE A 189 -5.73 3.15 1.93
C ILE A 189 -5.60 4.61 2.34
N ALA A 190 -5.14 5.47 1.43
CA ALA A 190 -5.00 6.91 1.66
C ALA A 190 -6.33 7.53 2.10
N GLY A 191 -7.43 7.20 1.40
CA GLY A 191 -8.76 7.69 1.75
C GLY A 191 -9.26 7.24 3.11
N LYS A 192 -8.93 6.01 3.55
CA LYS A 192 -9.26 5.51 4.89
C LYS A 192 -8.48 6.26 5.96
N VAL A 193 -7.15 6.34 5.82
CA VAL A 193 -6.27 7.07 6.76
C VAL A 193 -6.71 8.52 6.89
N THR A 194 -7.03 9.17 5.77
CA THR A 194 -7.57 10.54 5.72
C THR A 194 -8.84 10.69 6.55
N ARG A 195 -9.81 9.78 6.41
CA ARG A 195 -11.07 9.84 7.17
C ARG A 195 -10.86 9.64 8.67
N GLU A 196 -10.00 8.70 9.04
CA GLU A 196 -9.68 8.43 10.46
C GLU A 196 -9.03 9.66 11.11
N ILE A 197 -8.01 10.24 10.46
CA ILE A 197 -7.36 11.48 10.89
C ILE A 197 -8.38 12.63 11.02
N ALA A 198 -9.24 12.83 10.01
CA ALA A 198 -10.26 13.89 10.04
C ALA A 198 -11.18 13.76 11.26
N GLY A 199 -11.57 12.54 11.63
CA GLY A 199 -12.39 12.28 12.83
C GLY A 199 -11.70 12.70 14.13
N HIS A 200 -10.42 12.37 14.31
CA HIS A 200 -9.64 12.79 15.48
C HIS A 200 -9.51 14.32 15.57
N LEU A 201 -9.27 14.98 14.42
CA LEU A 201 -9.13 16.43 14.37
C LEU A 201 -10.45 17.16 14.60
N ALA A 202 -11.56 16.65 14.09
CA ALA A 202 -12.87 17.24 14.30
C ALA A 202 -13.24 17.25 15.80
N GLY A 203 -12.93 16.17 16.52
CA GLY A 203 -13.10 16.09 17.97
C GLY A 203 -12.24 17.11 18.72
N LEU A 204 -10.97 17.23 18.35
CA LEU A 204 -10.05 18.20 18.96
C LEU A 204 -10.43 19.65 18.67
N ALA A 205 -10.81 19.97 17.43
CA ALA A 205 -11.24 21.30 17.03
C ALA A 205 -12.46 21.75 17.83
N ARG A 206 -13.46 20.86 17.97
CA ARG A 206 -14.67 21.10 18.76
C ARG A 206 -14.34 21.40 20.22
N SER A 207 -13.48 20.60 20.84
CA SER A 207 -13.04 20.80 22.22
C SER A 207 -12.36 22.18 22.42
N LEU A 208 -11.54 22.62 21.47
CA LEU A 208 -10.89 23.93 21.51
C LEU A 208 -11.86 25.09 21.28
N GLU A 209 -12.82 24.94 20.37
CA GLU A 209 -13.87 25.94 20.11
C GLU A 209 -14.80 26.10 21.35
N GLU A 210 -15.15 25.00 22.01
CA GLU A 210 -15.92 25.00 23.27
C GLU A 210 -15.17 25.71 24.42
N GLN A 211 -13.83 25.70 24.39
CA GLN A 211 -12.97 26.47 25.30
C GLN A 211 -12.86 27.96 24.92
N GLY A 212 -13.54 28.39 23.84
CA GLY A 212 -13.63 29.79 23.41
C GLY A 212 -12.53 30.21 22.42
N HIS A 213 -11.74 29.28 21.87
CA HIS A 213 -10.78 29.60 20.83
C HIS A 213 -11.46 29.90 19.49
N HIS A 214 -10.99 30.93 18.78
CA HIS A 214 -11.57 31.32 17.50
C HIS A 214 -11.30 30.24 16.43
N PRO A 215 -12.28 29.86 15.58
CA PRO A 215 -12.12 28.79 14.59
C PRO A 215 -10.89 28.95 13.68
N GLU A 216 -10.59 30.17 13.24
CA GLU A 216 -9.40 30.46 12.41
C GLU A 216 -8.08 30.16 13.14
N THR A 217 -8.03 30.43 14.46
CA THR A 217 -6.84 30.14 15.28
C THR A 217 -6.69 28.65 15.51
N VAL A 218 -7.80 27.95 15.78
CA VAL A 218 -7.85 26.49 15.91
C VAL A 218 -7.39 25.83 14.62
N ALA A 219 -7.93 26.26 13.47
CA ALA A 219 -7.54 25.77 12.16
C ALA A 219 -6.03 25.91 11.94
N GLY A 220 -5.47 27.12 12.13
CA GLY A 220 -4.04 27.36 11.96
C GLY A 220 -3.16 26.54 12.92
N PHE A 221 -3.62 26.30 14.15
CA PHE A 221 -2.92 25.46 15.12
C PHE A 221 -2.92 23.98 14.68
N LEU A 222 -4.08 23.45 14.29
CA LEU A 222 -4.20 22.06 13.82
C LEU A 222 -3.40 21.84 12.54
N THR A 223 -3.42 22.76 11.57
CA THR A 223 -2.60 22.68 10.37
C THR A 223 -1.11 22.49 10.69
N ARG A 224 -0.60 23.23 11.67
CA ARG A 224 0.80 23.11 12.10
C ARG A 224 1.07 21.76 12.76
N CYS A 225 0.16 21.27 13.60
CA CYS A 225 0.28 19.94 14.20
C CYS A 225 0.34 18.84 13.13
N LEU A 226 -0.59 18.85 12.17
CA LEU A 226 -0.64 17.91 11.05
C LEU A 226 0.63 17.93 10.22
N PHE A 227 1.09 19.13 9.86
CA PHE A 227 2.31 19.27 9.08
C PHE A 227 3.52 18.73 9.85
N THR A 228 3.56 18.92 11.17
CA THR A 228 4.65 18.42 12.01
C THR A 228 4.66 16.89 12.09
N LEU A 229 3.47 16.26 12.21
CA LEU A 229 3.31 14.80 12.13
C LEU A 229 3.73 14.24 10.77
N PHE A 230 3.29 14.88 9.68
CA PHE A 230 3.72 14.50 8.35
C PHE A 230 5.24 14.64 8.16
N ALA A 231 5.83 15.73 8.67
CA ALA A 231 7.24 16.01 8.52
C ALA A 231 8.15 14.97 9.21
N GLU A 232 7.75 14.41 10.35
CA GLU A 232 8.51 13.30 10.98
C GLU A 232 8.42 12.00 10.19
N ASP A 233 7.24 11.65 9.66
CA ASP A 233 7.03 10.39 8.94
C ASP A 233 7.70 10.37 7.56
N VAL A 234 7.80 11.51 6.89
CA VAL A 234 8.52 11.63 5.60
C VAL A 234 10.01 11.92 5.78
N GLY A 235 10.51 11.95 7.01
CA GLY A 235 11.93 12.10 7.32
C GLY A 235 12.48 13.53 7.18
N LEU A 236 11.63 14.55 7.24
CA LEU A 236 12.05 15.96 7.33
C LEU A 236 12.39 16.37 8.77
N LEU A 237 11.88 15.64 9.76
CA LEU A 237 12.26 15.70 11.17
C LEU A 237 12.87 14.35 11.60
N PRO A 238 13.58 14.30 12.73
CA PRO A 238 13.99 13.01 13.31
C PRO A 238 12.78 12.09 13.50
N PRO A 239 12.94 10.76 13.35
CA PRO A 239 11.84 9.82 13.54
C PRO A 239 11.19 10.02 14.91
N ARG A 240 9.85 10.12 14.94
CA ARG A 240 9.04 10.34 16.14
C ARG A 240 9.34 11.61 16.94
N ALA A 241 10.04 12.60 16.38
CA ALA A 241 10.39 13.83 17.08
C ALA A 241 9.20 14.55 17.73
N PHE A 242 8.08 14.66 17.02
CA PHE A 242 6.86 15.29 17.51
C PHE A 242 6.02 14.32 18.33
N SER A 243 5.90 13.06 17.90
CA SER A 243 5.23 12.01 18.67
C SER A 243 5.77 11.88 20.10
N ASP A 244 7.10 11.78 20.27
CA ASP A 244 7.75 11.70 21.59
C ASP A 244 7.56 12.97 22.42
N LEU A 245 7.53 14.14 21.75
CA LEU A 245 7.26 15.42 22.39
C LEU A 245 5.81 15.49 22.93
N LEU A 246 4.84 15.00 22.16
CA LEU A 246 3.45 14.88 22.58
C LEU A 246 3.30 13.93 23.78
N GLU A 247 3.94 12.75 23.73
CA GLU A 247 3.92 11.79 24.85
C GLU A 247 4.51 12.38 26.14
N THR A 248 5.62 13.12 26.03
CA THR A 248 6.26 13.78 27.17
C THR A 248 5.35 14.86 27.76
N THR A 249 4.78 15.71 26.90
CA THR A 249 3.94 16.83 27.32
C THR A 249 2.56 16.39 27.81
N ALA A 250 2.06 15.21 27.43
CA ALA A 250 0.85 14.62 28.02
C ALA A 250 0.99 14.36 29.53
N GLN A 251 2.22 14.10 30.01
CA GLN A 251 2.52 13.92 31.43
C GLN A 251 2.69 15.27 32.17
N ALA A 252 3.06 16.32 31.45
CA ALA A 252 3.28 17.66 32.00
C ALA A 252 2.76 18.74 31.03
N THR A 253 1.44 18.92 30.98
CA THR A 253 0.75 19.76 29.97
C THR A 253 1.24 21.21 29.93
N GLY A 254 1.69 21.75 31.07
CA GLY A 254 2.31 23.09 31.14
C GLY A 254 3.57 23.26 30.28
N GLN A 255 4.21 22.16 29.86
CA GLN A 255 5.37 22.19 28.96
C GLN A 255 5.00 22.18 27.48
N PHE A 256 3.73 21.91 27.13
CA PHE A 256 3.28 21.79 25.74
C PHE A 256 3.54 23.07 24.95
N VAL A 257 2.99 24.19 25.42
CA VAL A 257 3.12 25.49 24.74
C VAL A 257 4.57 25.91 24.53
N PRO A 258 5.46 25.94 25.55
CA PRO A 258 6.83 26.37 25.34
C PRO A 258 7.64 25.42 24.43
N LEU A 259 7.48 24.11 24.55
CA LEU A 259 8.28 23.17 23.76
C LEU A 259 7.83 23.09 22.29
N VAL A 260 6.52 23.04 22.04
CA VAL A 260 5.98 23.05 20.67
C VAL A 260 6.24 24.40 20.01
N GLY A 261 6.13 25.50 20.75
CA GLY A 261 6.48 26.83 20.27
C GLY A 261 7.95 26.95 19.87
N GLU A 262 8.86 26.41 20.68
CA GLU A 262 10.29 26.35 20.36
C GLU A 262 10.55 25.54 19.09
N LEU A 263 9.98 24.34 18.99
CA LEU A 263 10.09 23.47 17.82
C LEU A 263 9.66 24.18 16.54
N TRP A 264 8.47 24.80 16.54
CA TRP A 264 7.95 25.50 15.36
C TRP A 264 8.79 26.72 14.96
N GLN A 265 9.32 27.47 15.93
CA GLN A 265 10.26 28.55 15.63
C GLN A 265 11.58 28.04 15.07
N ALA A 266 12.07 26.88 15.55
CA ALA A 266 13.27 26.25 15.02
C ALA A 266 13.06 25.74 13.59
N MET A 267 11.87 25.19 13.28
CA MET A 267 11.47 24.79 11.94
C MET A 267 11.41 25.98 10.95
N ASP A 268 10.88 27.15 11.35
CA ASP A 268 10.87 28.36 10.48
C ASP A 268 12.27 28.90 10.19
N ALA A 269 13.15 28.85 11.20
CA ALA A 269 14.50 29.38 11.12
C ALA A 269 15.50 28.42 10.45
N GLY A 270 15.28 27.10 10.56
CA GLY A 270 16.24 26.07 10.20
C GLY A 270 17.45 26.08 11.14
N ARG A 271 17.22 25.77 12.42
CA ARG A 271 18.24 25.77 13.47
C ARG A 271 18.08 24.57 14.39
N PHE A 272 19.04 24.39 15.29
CA PHE A 272 18.93 23.44 16.39
C PHE A 272 17.69 23.69 17.24
N SER A 273 16.85 22.67 17.41
CA SER A 273 15.74 22.66 18.35
C SER A 273 16.13 21.93 19.62
N VAL A 274 15.93 22.57 20.77
CA VAL A 274 16.17 21.95 22.08
C VAL A 274 15.04 21.00 22.47
N ALA A 275 13.82 21.21 21.95
CA ALA A 275 12.68 20.33 22.20
C ALA A 275 12.91 18.92 21.66
N VAL A 276 13.49 18.81 20.45
CA VAL A 276 13.74 17.51 19.78
C VAL A 276 15.22 17.15 19.66
N ARG A 277 16.11 18.02 20.15
CA ARG A 277 17.58 17.83 20.23
C ARG A 277 18.23 17.51 18.88
N ALA A 278 17.81 18.22 17.84
CA ALA A 278 18.30 18.02 16.48
C ALA A 278 18.44 19.33 15.71
N GLU A 279 19.36 19.35 14.75
CA GLU A 279 19.43 20.39 13.71
C GLU A 279 18.28 20.19 12.73
N LEU A 280 17.46 21.24 12.53
CA LEU A 280 16.29 21.17 11.67
C LEU A 280 16.53 21.88 10.34
N LEU A 281 15.96 21.32 9.27
CA LEU A 281 15.89 22.01 7.99
C LEU A 281 14.99 23.25 8.12
N ARG A 282 15.25 24.25 7.28
CA ARG A 282 14.39 25.42 7.19
C ARG A 282 13.13 25.10 6.39
N PHE A 283 11.98 25.16 7.04
CA PHE A 283 10.69 24.97 6.39
C PHE A 283 10.22 26.30 5.78
N ASN A 284 10.40 26.43 4.46
CA ASN A 284 9.98 27.62 3.73
C ASN A 284 8.45 27.74 3.69
N GLY A 285 7.92 28.92 4.01
CA GLY A 285 6.48 29.19 3.92
C GLY A 285 6.02 30.24 4.93
N LYS A 286 4.70 30.43 5.04
CA LYS A 286 4.08 31.28 6.05
C LYS A 286 3.58 30.48 7.27
N LEU A 287 3.57 29.15 7.20
CA LEU A 287 2.95 28.28 8.19
C LEU A 287 3.55 28.45 9.60
N PHE A 288 4.87 28.52 9.70
CA PHE A 288 5.60 28.63 10.98
C PHE A 288 6.11 30.04 11.31
N LYS A 289 5.79 31.05 10.49
CA LYS A 289 6.26 32.44 10.68
C LYS A 289 5.77 33.09 11.98
N GLN A 290 4.55 32.76 12.40
CA GLN A 290 3.92 33.24 13.63
C GLN A 290 3.18 32.07 14.29
N PRO A 291 3.92 31.16 14.94
CA PRO A 291 3.36 29.92 15.45
C PRO A 291 2.55 30.20 16.73
N THR A 292 1.25 30.40 16.58
CA THR A 292 0.34 30.41 17.73
C THR A 292 0.14 28.97 18.20
N VAL A 293 0.53 28.69 19.44
CA VAL A 293 0.36 27.40 20.09
C VAL A 293 -0.77 27.51 21.10
N LEU A 294 -1.82 26.71 20.93
CA LEU A 294 -2.91 26.65 21.89
C LEU A 294 -2.52 25.74 23.06
N PRO A 295 -2.84 26.11 24.32
CA PRO A 295 -2.66 25.21 25.44
C PRO A 295 -3.59 24.02 25.28
N LEU A 296 -3.07 22.80 25.46
CA LEU A 296 -3.87 21.58 25.42
C LEU A 296 -3.89 20.93 26.79
N ASP A 297 -5.03 20.39 27.17
CA ASP A 297 -5.13 19.45 28.28
C ASP A 297 -4.63 18.04 27.87
N ARG A 298 -4.62 17.12 28.82
CA ARG A 298 -4.13 15.75 28.59
C ARG A 298 -4.98 14.99 27.57
N GLU A 299 -6.29 15.18 27.56
CA GLU A 299 -7.20 14.48 26.67
C GLU A 299 -7.01 14.96 25.23
N GLN A 300 -6.88 16.27 25.05
CA GLN A 300 -6.59 16.91 23.76
C GLN A 300 -5.23 16.50 23.19
N ILE A 301 -4.18 16.39 24.03
CA ILE A 301 -2.89 15.82 23.60
C ILE A 301 -3.04 14.35 23.22
N GLY A 302 -3.86 13.59 23.97
CA GLY A 302 -4.22 12.21 23.64
C GLY A 302 -4.86 12.08 22.25
N ALA A 303 -5.77 12.98 21.89
CA ALA A 303 -6.37 13.01 20.56
C ALA A 303 -5.35 13.27 19.44
N LEU A 304 -4.38 14.18 19.65
CA LEU A 304 -3.26 14.37 18.73
C LEU A 304 -2.38 13.13 18.61
N LEU A 305 -2.13 12.43 19.73
CA LEU A 305 -1.36 11.19 19.74
C LEU A 305 -2.04 10.06 18.96
N GLU A 306 -3.37 9.96 18.98
CA GLU A 306 -4.08 8.99 18.14
C GLU A 306 -3.93 9.35 16.64
N ALA A 307 -4.00 10.63 16.28
CA ALA A 307 -3.70 11.06 14.91
C ALA A 307 -2.22 10.81 14.53
N ALA A 308 -1.30 10.90 15.49
CA ALA A 308 0.13 10.63 15.28
C ALA A 308 0.44 9.16 14.97
N ARG A 309 -0.46 8.22 15.31
CA ARG A 309 -0.29 6.79 15.01
C ARG A 309 -0.64 6.42 13.57
N ALA A 310 -1.29 7.32 12.83
CA ALA A 310 -1.59 7.09 11.43
C ALA A 310 -0.30 7.01 10.60
N GLU A 311 -0.32 6.25 9.50
CA GLU A 311 0.79 6.23 8.55
C GLU A 311 0.72 7.49 7.65
N TRP A 312 1.40 8.58 8.04
CA TRP A 312 1.33 9.85 7.29
C TRP A 312 2.02 9.78 5.94
N THR A 313 2.85 8.76 5.71
CA THR A 313 3.40 8.44 4.38
C THR A 313 2.33 8.06 3.35
N GLN A 314 1.14 7.63 3.80
CA GLN A 314 -0.02 7.34 2.95
C GLN A 314 -0.89 8.57 2.67
N VAL A 315 -0.58 9.72 3.27
CA VAL A 315 -1.37 10.95 3.18
C VAL A 315 -0.67 11.93 2.23
N GLU A 316 -1.35 12.34 1.17
CA GLU A 316 -0.77 13.33 0.26
C GLU A 316 -0.80 14.75 0.87
N PRO A 317 0.25 15.57 0.73
CA PRO A 317 0.24 16.93 1.26
C PRO A 317 -0.91 17.81 0.73
N ALA A 318 -1.36 17.55 -0.50
CA ALA A 318 -2.44 18.30 -1.15
C ALA A 318 -3.79 18.15 -0.43
N ILE A 319 -3.99 17.08 0.35
CA ILE A 319 -5.25 16.83 1.06
C ILE A 319 -5.32 17.47 2.45
N PHE A 320 -4.27 18.17 2.92
CA PHE A 320 -4.32 18.83 4.22
C PHE A 320 -5.39 19.93 4.29
N GLY A 321 -5.55 20.70 3.20
CA GLY A 321 -6.60 21.72 3.13
C GLY A 321 -8.00 21.11 3.26
N THR A 322 -8.27 20.06 2.49
CA THR A 322 -9.57 19.38 2.50
C THR A 322 -9.83 18.60 3.80
N LEU A 323 -8.79 18.07 4.43
CA LEU A 323 -8.85 17.47 5.77
C LEU A 323 -9.32 18.46 6.82
N LEU A 324 -8.76 19.68 6.80
CA LEU A 324 -9.13 20.75 7.72
C LEU A 324 -10.51 21.30 7.41
N GLU A 325 -10.82 21.55 6.13
CA GLU A 325 -12.16 21.97 5.72
C GLU A 325 -13.22 20.98 6.22
N ARG A 326 -13.01 19.67 6.00
CA ARG A 326 -13.90 18.61 6.52
C ARG A 326 -14.01 18.59 8.04
N ALA A 327 -12.88 18.67 8.74
CA ALA A 327 -12.87 18.64 10.20
C ALA A 327 -13.53 19.88 10.83
N LEU A 328 -13.58 21.00 10.09
CA LEU A 328 -14.10 22.28 10.54
C LEU A 328 -15.47 22.64 9.92
N ASP A 329 -15.97 21.93 8.92
CA ASP A 329 -17.30 22.18 8.32
C ASP A 329 -18.40 21.72 9.30
N PRO A 330 -19.28 22.61 9.80
CA PRO A 330 -20.36 22.23 10.71
C PRO A 330 -21.35 21.19 10.16
N VAL A 331 -21.46 21.05 8.83
CA VAL A 331 -22.37 20.13 8.14
C VAL A 331 -21.72 18.77 7.87
N GLU A 332 -20.40 18.75 7.65
CA GLU A 332 -19.62 17.51 7.51
C GLU A 332 -19.06 17.00 8.87
N ARG A 333 -19.18 17.79 9.95
CA ARG A 333 -18.86 17.47 11.35
C ARG A 333 -19.88 16.59 12.07
#